data_AF-A0A7X5DUU9-F1
#
_entry.id   AF-A0A7X5DUU9-F1
#
_cell.length_a   1.000
_cell.length_b   1.000
_cell.length_c   1.000
_cell.angle_alpha   90.00
_cell.angle_beta   90.00
_cell.angle_gamma   90.00
#
_symmetry.space_group_name_H-M   'P 1'
#
loop_
_entity.id
_entity.type
_entity.pdbx_description
1 polymer ?
#
loop_
_entity_poly.entity_id
_entity_poly.type
_entity_poly.pdbx_seq_one_letter_code
_entity_poly.pdbx_strand_id
1 'polypeptide(L)'
;MNELSISNQYPASKYNLLGNTDVIVDVPDIKSPVIQAVRLNPNPGKGDVYIQQKESREWTDKKRNVHPATPNLYAITKNGLKKLADGAGIKMISSEHVIPTTCQKCVAVNRYSGKIVQCGNCQNRDVAYRVTISVPQLTGEILTVEDTHEIIVENVTPGMSEKQKAEFMKHLPQICEAKALNGAIRTALHIKGTYTYEELQKPFVVAYLVPNLNHKDVKQAAIDSMFQSSQKLFGRVPDIQQIESRVPEQAAIEASDGEDYDQYIDGTYSQETDGQALQGKQEAPPEPEDRSQDFCCDKCGTVIPEKVWDYSVEHFARPLCMKCQKIIRNVQRGGVKR
;
A
#
# COMPACT_ATOMS: atom_id res chain seq x y z
N MET A 1 13.33 41.11 6.44
CA MET A 1 12.36 40.24 7.13
C MET A 1 11.27 39.89 6.14
N ASN A 2 11.36 38.69 5.56
CA ASN A 2 10.34 38.15 4.67
C ASN A 2 9.42 37.28 5.54
N GLU A 3 8.32 37.86 6.01
CA GLU A 3 7.32 37.14 6.78
C GLU A 3 6.58 36.16 5.84
N LEU A 4 6.74 34.86 6.07
CA LEU A 4 6.03 33.82 5.31
C LEU A 4 4.80 33.38 6.08
N SER A 5 3.64 33.81 5.60
CA SER A 5 2.36 33.22 5.98
C SER A 5 1.90 32.27 4.86
N ILE A 6 2.18 30.98 5.04
CA ILE A 6 1.85 29.95 4.05
C ILE A 6 0.34 29.75 3.97
N SER A 7 -0.37 29.86 5.10
CA SER A 7 -1.83 29.79 5.16
C SER A 7 -2.54 30.88 4.33
N ASN A 8 -1.92 32.06 4.20
CA ASN A 8 -2.45 33.13 3.34
C ASN A 8 -2.24 32.86 1.85
N GLN A 9 -1.10 32.28 1.46
CA GLN A 9 -0.81 31.95 0.05
C GLN A 9 -1.49 30.66 -0.40
N TYR A 10 -1.68 29.71 0.52
CA TYR A 10 -2.25 28.38 0.28
C TYR A 10 -3.41 28.14 1.26
N PRO A 11 -4.62 28.63 0.95
CA PRO A 11 -5.76 28.48 1.85
C PRO A 11 -6.22 27.02 1.91
N ALA A 12 -6.56 26.54 3.12
CA ALA A 12 -7.03 25.17 3.38
C ALA A 12 -8.31 24.78 2.60
N SER A 13 -9.05 25.76 2.08
CA SER A 13 -10.19 25.50 1.19
C SER A 13 -9.77 24.88 -0.14
N LYS A 14 -8.59 25.25 -0.67
CA LYS A 14 -8.06 24.83 -1.97
C LYS A 14 -6.92 23.82 -1.90
N TYR A 15 -6.22 23.75 -0.76
CA TYR A 15 -5.02 22.95 -0.57
C TYR A 15 -5.13 22.07 0.68
N ASN A 16 -4.50 20.89 0.64
CA ASN A 16 -4.29 20.08 1.83
C ASN A 16 -2.93 20.45 2.44
N LEU A 17 -2.93 21.21 3.52
CA LEU A 17 -1.71 21.60 4.21
C LEU A 17 -1.18 20.41 5.04
N LEU A 18 0.10 20.09 4.89
CA LEU A 18 0.76 18.99 5.58
C LEU A 18 1.81 19.49 6.57
N GLY A 19 1.94 18.76 7.68
CA GLY A 19 2.84 19.13 8.79
C GLY A 19 2.35 20.37 9.55
N ASN A 20 3.27 21.06 10.21
CA ASN A 20 2.95 22.25 11.02
C ASN A 20 3.05 23.53 10.18
N THR A 21 2.20 23.65 9.16
CA THR A 21 2.23 24.76 8.18
C THR A 21 1.58 26.06 8.68
N ASP A 22 0.91 26.01 9.83
CA ASP A 22 0.20 27.15 10.44
C ASP A 22 1.12 28.12 11.19
N VAL A 23 2.42 27.84 11.23
CA VAL A 23 3.40 28.66 11.96
C VAL A 23 3.88 29.82 11.08
N ILE A 24 3.68 31.05 11.56
CA ILE A 24 4.34 32.24 11.00
C ILE A 24 5.77 32.25 11.52
N VAL A 25 6.74 32.13 10.63
CA VAL A 25 8.16 32.13 10.98
C VAL A 25 8.86 33.26 10.23
N ASP A 26 9.59 34.10 10.96
CA ASP A 26 10.56 35.00 10.34
C ASP A 26 11.73 34.16 9.85
N VAL A 27 11.87 34.07 8.52
CA VAL A 27 12.88 33.23 7.91
C VAL A 27 14.21 33.99 7.90
N PRO A 28 15.26 33.48 8.59
CA PRO A 28 16.56 34.13 8.58
C PRO A 28 17.16 34.07 7.17
N ASP A 29 17.94 35.09 6.78
CA ASP A 29 18.50 35.23 5.42
C ASP A 29 19.35 34.03 4.95
N ILE A 30 19.92 33.28 5.90
CA ILE A 30 20.70 32.05 5.66
C ILE A 30 19.83 30.83 5.28
N LYS A 31 18.51 30.91 5.45
CA LYS A 31 17.55 29.86 5.09
C LYS A 31 16.59 30.38 4.01
N SER A 32 16.13 29.49 3.14
CA SER A 32 15.12 29.78 2.12
C SER A 32 13.95 28.80 2.32
N PRO A 33 12.70 29.26 2.26
CA PRO A 33 11.56 28.35 2.25
C PRO A 33 11.52 27.60 0.92
N VAL A 34 11.21 26.31 1.00
CA VAL A 34 10.78 25.50 -0.14
C VAL A 34 9.34 25.11 0.12
N ILE A 35 8.47 25.44 -0.84
CA ILE A 35 7.06 25.08 -0.80
C ILE A 35 6.83 24.15 -1.98
N GLN A 36 6.41 22.92 -1.70
CA GLN A 36 6.14 21.91 -2.71
C GLN A 36 4.67 21.53 -2.69
N ALA A 37 4.02 21.62 -3.85
CA ALA A 37 2.65 21.16 -4.06
C ALA A 37 2.68 19.80 -4.78
N VAL A 38 2.33 18.74 -4.06
CA VAL A 38 2.26 17.36 -4.55
C VAL A 38 0.82 17.02 -4.89
N ARG A 39 0.57 16.49 -6.10
CA ARG A 39 -0.74 16.01 -6.52
C ARG A 39 -0.78 14.49 -6.47
N LEU A 40 -1.78 13.95 -5.78
CA LEU A 40 -2.09 12.53 -5.83
C LEU A 40 -3.17 12.26 -6.87
N ASN A 41 -3.11 11.10 -7.53
CA ASN A 41 -4.16 10.69 -8.42
C ASN A 41 -5.33 10.09 -7.61
N PRO A 42 -6.54 10.67 -7.65
CA PRO A 42 -7.66 10.17 -6.86
C PRO A 42 -8.27 8.88 -7.44
N ASN A 43 -7.83 8.43 -8.63
CA ASN A 43 -8.29 7.17 -9.21
C ASN A 43 -7.55 5.96 -8.60
N PRO A 44 -8.27 5.02 -7.96
CA PRO A 44 -7.66 3.81 -7.37
C PRO A 44 -6.85 2.97 -8.35
N GLY A 45 -7.25 2.92 -9.64
CA GLY A 45 -6.55 2.15 -10.66
C GLY A 45 -5.16 2.71 -11.04
N LYS A 46 -4.80 3.89 -10.54
CA LYS A 46 -3.49 4.54 -10.79
C LYS A 46 -2.52 4.35 -9.62
N GLY A 47 -2.93 3.68 -8.55
CA GLY A 47 -2.05 3.18 -7.48
C GLY A 47 -1.65 4.19 -6.41
N ASP A 48 -2.13 5.45 -6.43
CA ASP A 48 -1.83 6.45 -5.39
C ASP A 48 -2.76 6.36 -4.17
N VAL A 49 -3.98 5.86 -4.40
CA VAL A 49 -5.04 5.72 -3.38
C VAL A 49 -5.76 4.39 -3.55
N TYR A 50 -6.41 3.93 -2.50
CA TYR A 50 -7.29 2.76 -2.52
C TYR A 50 -8.58 3.05 -1.75
N ILE A 51 -9.66 2.31 -2.03
CA ILE A 51 -10.94 2.50 -1.36
C ILE A 51 -10.88 1.78 0.00
N GLN A 52 -10.91 2.55 1.08
CA GLN A 52 -10.93 2.01 2.44
C GLN A 52 -12.36 1.65 2.86
N GLN A 53 -13.31 2.54 2.57
CA GLN A 53 -14.72 2.33 2.88
C GLN A 53 -15.54 2.59 1.61
N LYS A 54 -16.25 1.55 1.17
CA LYS A 54 -17.16 1.62 0.03
C LYS A 54 -18.39 2.45 0.40
N GLU A 55 -18.97 3.08 -0.61
CA GLU A 55 -20.20 3.83 -0.46
C GLU A 55 -21.31 2.96 0.14
N SER A 56 -22.09 3.55 1.03
CA SER A 56 -23.25 2.92 1.63
C SER A 56 -24.47 3.69 1.18
N ARG A 57 -25.47 2.98 0.65
CA ARG A 57 -26.77 3.58 0.34
C ARG A 57 -27.50 3.89 1.64
N GLU A 58 -28.44 4.83 1.57
CA GLU A 58 -29.34 5.10 2.69
C GLU A 58 -30.13 3.83 3.01
N TRP A 59 -30.10 3.42 4.27
CA TRP A 59 -30.83 2.24 4.73
C TRP A 59 -31.38 2.48 6.13
N THR A 60 -32.52 1.86 6.43
CA THR A 60 -33.15 1.94 7.75
C THR A 60 -32.96 0.62 8.48
N ASP A 61 -32.42 0.68 9.69
CA ASP A 61 -32.22 -0.52 10.52
C ASP A 61 -33.56 -1.05 11.07
N LYS A 62 -33.56 -2.30 11.55
CA LYS A 62 -34.71 -2.95 12.21
C LYS A 62 -35.22 -2.15 13.42
N LYS A 63 -34.39 -1.28 14.00
CA LYS A 63 -34.74 -0.34 15.08
C LYS A 63 -35.33 1.00 14.60
N ARG A 64 -35.65 1.13 13.31
CA ARG A 64 -36.18 2.35 12.66
C ARG A 64 -35.22 3.56 12.66
N ASN A 65 -33.92 3.33 12.84
CA ASN A 65 -32.90 4.36 12.68
C ASN A 65 -32.52 4.47 11.20
N VAL A 66 -32.55 5.69 10.66
CA VAL A 66 -32.16 5.98 9.28
C VAL A 66 -30.65 6.24 9.24
N HIS A 67 -29.92 5.43 8.48
CA HIS A 67 -28.50 5.62 8.22
C HIS A 67 -28.33 6.37 6.90
N PRO A 68 -27.74 7.59 6.89
CA PRO A 68 -27.59 8.39 5.67
C PRO A 68 -26.59 7.74 4.71
N ALA A 69 -26.71 8.08 3.42
CA ALA A 69 -25.75 7.63 2.42
C ALA A 69 -24.36 8.23 2.69
N THR A 70 -23.34 7.38 2.71
CA THR A 70 -21.94 7.80 2.88
C THR A 70 -21.17 7.57 1.58
N PRO A 71 -20.41 8.57 1.07
CA PRO A 71 -19.62 8.41 -0.14
C PRO A 71 -18.42 7.48 0.07
N ASN A 72 -17.77 7.08 -1.01
CA ASN A 72 -16.51 6.33 -0.95
C ASN A 72 -15.44 7.14 -0.20
N LEU A 73 -14.78 6.50 0.76
CA LEU A 73 -13.63 7.05 1.47
C LEU A 73 -12.35 6.33 1.01
N TYR A 74 -11.35 7.13 0.69
CA TYR A 74 -10.10 6.70 0.11
C TYR A 74 -8.96 6.85 1.12
N ALA A 75 -8.03 5.90 1.11
CA ALA A 75 -6.79 5.98 1.87
C ALA A 75 -5.60 6.04 0.91
N ILE A 76 -4.52 6.67 1.35
CA ILE A 76 -3.30 6.85 0.54
C ILE A 76 -2.47 5.57 0.62
N THR A 77 -2.06 5.04 -0.54
CA THR A 77 -1.21 3.84 -0.66
C THR A 77 0.25 4.13 -0.31
N LYS A 78 1.10 3.10 -0.28
CA LYS A 78 2.56 3.24 -0.16
C LYS A 78 3.15 4.16 -1.25
N ASN A 79 2.66 4.07 -2.48
CA ASN A 79 3.16 4.86 -3.60
C ASN A 79 2.77 6.35 -3.45
N GLY A 80 1.53 6.61 -3.02
CA GLY A 80 1.10 7.96 -2.69
C GLY A 80 1.88 8.56 -1.52
N LEU A 81 2.13 7.78 -0.46
CA LEU A 81 2.94 8.21 0.68
C LEU A 81 4.39 8.49 0.28
N LYS A 82 5.00 7.67 -0.59
CA LYS A 82 6.35 7.90 -1.10
C LYS A 82 6.45 9.22 -1.85
N LYS A 83 5.50 9.52 -2.73
CA LYS A 83 5.42 10.82 -3.42
C LYS A 83 5.32 12.00 -2.46
N LEU A 84 4.53 11.86 -1.39
CA LEU A 84 4.42 12.89 -0.35
C LEU A 84 5.70 13.02 0.46
N ALA A 85 6.35 11.91 0.81
CA ALA A 85 7.61 11.90 1.54
C ALA A 85 8.75 12.56 0.75
N ASP A 86 8.85 12.25 -0.54
CA ASP A 86 9.80 12.87 -1.46
C ASP A 86 9.57 14.38 -1.56
N GLY A 87 8.30 14.80 -1.68
CA GLY A 87 7.91 16.21 -1.71
C GLY A 87 8.04 16.94 -0.37
N ALA A 88 8.18 16.21 0.73
CA ALA A 88 8.41 16.74 2.07
C ALA A 88 9.89 16.77 2.45
N GLY A 89 10.77 16.23 1.61
CA GLY A 89 12.20 16.07 1.94
C GLY A 89 12.44 15.11 3.11
N ILE A 90 11.54 14.15 3.34
CA ILE A 90 11.67 13.17 4.42
C ILE A 90 12.82 12.22 4.10
N LYS A 91 13.66 11.93 5.10
CA LYS A 91 14.74 10.95 4.98
C LYS A 91 14.66 9.91 6.08
N MET A 92 14.79 8.64 5.71
CA MET A 92 14.95 7.54 6.66
C MET A 92 16.33 7.64 7.31
N ILE A 93 16.36 7.71 8.64
CA ILE A 93 17.59 7.73 9.43
C ILE A 93 18.05 6.31 9.72
N SER A 94 17.13 5.47 10.21
CA SER A 94 17.40 4.09 10.58
C SER A 94 16.18 3.21 10.37
N SER A 95 16.46 1.94 10.13
CA SER A 95 15.49 0.84 10.11
C SER A 95 16.13 -0.31 10.86
N GLU A 96 15.53 -0.69 11.98
CA GLU A 96 16.09 -1.67 12.90
C GLU A 96 15.07 -2.77 13.20
N HIS A 97 15.54 -4.01 13.17
CA HIS A 97 14.76 -5.13 13.67
C HIS A 97 14.68 -5.06 15.19
N VAL A 98 13.46 -5.05 15.73
CA VAL A 98 13.21 -5.03 17.18
C VAL A 98 12.60 -6.35 17.64
N ILE A 99 12.71 -6.63 18.93
CA ILE A 99 12.19 -7.88 19.51
C ILE A 99 10.65 -7.79 19.54
N PRO A 100 9.92 -8.73 18.90
CA PRO A 100 8.45 -8.78 18.94
C PRO A 100 7.92 -8.90 20.38
N THR A 101 6.72 -8.39 20.64
CA THR A 101 6.09 -8.41 21.98
C THR A 101 5.92 -9.83 22.51
N THR A 102 5.63 -10.80 21.65
CA THR A 102 5.60 -12.24 22.00
C THR A 102 6.94 -12.71 22.58
N CYS A 103 8.04 -12.33 21.92
CA CYS A 103 9.40 -12.64 22.38
C CYS A 103 9.77 -11.87 23.64
N GLN A 104 9.39 -10.59 23.75
CA GLN A 104 9.63 -9.78 24.96
C GLN A 104 8.94 -10.39 26.19
N LYS A 105 7.69 -10.85 26.06
CA LYS A 105 6.96 -11.56 27.13
C LYS A 105 7.66 -12.85 27.52
N CYS A 106 8.13 -13.64 26.55
CA CYS A 106 8.88 -14.87 26.80
C CYS A 106 10.16 -14.60 27.61
N VAL A 107 10.93 -13.58 27.22
CA VAL A 107 12.13 -13.16 27.95
C VAL A 107 11.77 -12.68 29.36
N ALA A 108 10.72 -11.87 29.50
CA ALA A 108 10.30 -11.32 30.79
C ALA A 108 9.87 -12.40 31.79
N VAL A 109 9.10 -13.41 31.37
CA VAL A 109 8.65 -14.53 32.22
C VAL A 109 9.83 -15.39 32.67
N ASN A 110 10.81 -15.62 31.79
CA ASN A 110 11.95 -16.46 32.10
C ASN A 110 13.07 -15.73 32.87
N ARG A 111 13.06 -14.39 32.88
CA ARG A 111 14.05 -13.56 33.61
C ARG A 111 14.14 -13.92 35.10
N TYR A 112 13.02 -14.27 35.72
CA TYR A 112 12.95 -14.63 37.15
C TYR A 112 12.94 -16.15 37.39
N SER A 113 12.80 -16.95 36.35
CA SER A 113 12.65 -18.41 36.46
C SER A 113 13.98 -19.17 36.53
N GLY A 114 15.13 -18.48 36.38
CA GLY A 114 16.47 -19.09 36.39
C GLY A 114 16.75 -20.05 35.21
N LYS A 115 15.82 -20.16 34.26
CA LYS A 115 15.94 -21.00 33.07
C LYS A 115 16.56 -20.19 31.94
N ILE A 116 17.64 -20.71 31.37
CA ILE A 116 18.25 -20.15 30.15
C ILE A 116 17.30 -20.44 28.98
N VAL A 117 16.72 -19.39 28.40
CA VAL A 117 15.89 -19.49 27.19
C VAL A 117 16.79 -19.53 25.96
N GLN A 118 16.74 -20.63 25.22
CA GLN A 118 17.39 -20.74 23.90
C GLN A 118 16.47 -20.13 22.83
N CYS A 119 16.64 -18.82 22.60
CA CYS A 119 15.92 -18.11 21.53
C CYS A 119 16.20 -18.76 20.16
N GLY A 120 15.17 -18.82 19.30
CA GLY A 120 15.25 -19.40 17.96
C GLY A 120 14.75 -20.85 17.84
N ASN A 121 14.54 -21.56 18.96
CA ASN A 121 13.94 -22.90 18.96
C ASN A 121 12.42 -22.90 19.21
N CYS A 122 11.82 -21.72 19.41
CA CYS A 122 10.37 -21.56 19.53
C CYS A 122 9.71 -21.46 18.16
N GLN A 123 8.43 -21.78 18.08
CA GLN A 123 7.67 -21.70 16.83
C GLN A 123 7.26 -20.27 16.45
N ASN A 124 7.69 -19.27 17.22
CA ASN A 124 7.32 -17.88 16.96
C ASN A 124 7.99 -17.39 15.67
N ARG A 125 7.20 -16.81 14.77
CA ARG A 125 7.65 -16.21 13.51
C ARG A 125 7.28 -14.74 13.39
N ASP A 126 6.84 -14.12 14.47
CA ASP A 126 6.50 -12.71 14.51
C ASP A 126 7.73 -11.85 14.18
N VAL A 127 7.50 -10.74 13.49
CA VAL A 127 8.54 -9.80 13.08
C VAL A 127 8.13 -8.41 13.50
N ALA A 128 9.07 -7.64 14.04
CA ALA A 128 8.84 -6.26 14.42
C ALA A 128 9.99 -5.38 13.93
N TYR A 129 9.63 -4.24 13.35
CA TYR A 129 10.56 -3.24 12.85
C TYR A 129 10.27 -1.89 13.48
N ARG A 130 11.35 -1.19 13.80
CA ARG A 130 11.33 0.21 14.20
C ARG A 130 12.00 1.03 13.12
N VAL A 131 11.30 2.03 12.62
CA VAL A 131 11.79 2.95 11.60
C VAL A 131 11.79 4.36 12.15
N THR A 132 12.92 5.04 11.97
CA THR A 132 13.09 6.43 12.37
C THR A 132 13.30 7.28 11.13
N ILE A 133 12.48 8.33 10.98
CA ILE A 133 12.56 9.28 9.87
C ILE A 133 12.86 10.69 10.37
N SER A 134 13.46 11.49 9.50
CA SER A 134 13.71 12.92 9.70
C SER A 134 12.85 13.74 8.76
N VAL A 135 12.26 14.80 9.30
CA VAL A 135 11.36 15.71 8.58
C VAL A 135 11.86 17.14 8.79
N PRO A 136 12.28 17.85 7.74
CA PRO A 136 12.66 19.25 7.86
C PRO A 136 11.41 20.11 8.12
N GLN A 137 11.48 21.01 9.10
CA GLN A 137 10.35 21.90 9.44
C GLN A 137 10.58 23.36 9.03
N LEU A 138 9.51 24.15 9.10
CA LEU A 138 9.54 25.60 8.88
C LEU A 138 10.24 26.38 9.99
N THR A 139 10.31 25.84 11.21
CA THR A 139 11.14 26.36 12.30
C THR A 139 12.63 26.22 11.97
N GLY A 140 12.97 25.36 11.01
CA GLY A 140 14.32 25.04 10.60
C GLY A 140 15.03 24.06 11.54
N GLU A 141 14.31 23.48 12.50
CA GLU A 141 14.69 22.26 13.20
C GLU A 141 14.29 21.02 12.37
N ILE A 142 14.96 19.90 12.62
CA ILE A 142 14.62 18.61 12.02
C ILE A 142 13.83 17.83 13.05
N LEU A 143 12.57 17.53 12.74
CA LEU A 143 11.74 16.65 13.55
C LEU A 143 12.13 15.20 13.26
N THR A 144 12.44 14.46 14.31
CA THR A 144 12.65 13.02 14.24
C THR A 144 11.38 12.31 14.69
N VAL A 145 10.84 11.44 13.84
CA VAL A 145 9.65 10.63 14.15
C VAL A 145 10.04 9.16 14.10
N GLU A 146 9.62 8.42 15.11
CA GLU A 146 9.82 6.98 15.22
C GLU A 146 8.47 6.27 15.18
N ASP A 147 8.39 5.21 14.39
CA ASP A 147 7.24 4.31 14.39
C ASP A 147 7.72 2.86 14.50
N THR A 148 6.99 2.08 15.30
CA THR A 148 7.27 0.65 15.46
C THR A 148 6.06 -0.14 14.99
N HIS A 149 6.29 -1.04 14.04
CA HIS A 149 5.27 -1.95 13.55
C HIS A 149 5.65 -3.39 13.87
N GLU A 150 4.65 -4.17 14.31
CA GLU A 150 4.79 -5.59 14.61
C GLU A 150 3.74 -6.36 13.80
N ILE A 151 4.20 -7.42 13.12
CA ILE A 151 3.33 -8.37 12.44
C ILE A 151 3.32 -9.67 13.23
N ILE A 152 2.14 -9.99 13.76
CA ILE A 152 1.85 -11.28 14.40
C ILE A 152 1.36 -12.23 13.32
N VAL A 153 2.16 -13.25 12.99
CA VAL A 153 1.89 -14.12 11.82
C VAL A 153 0.55 -14.86 11.96
N GLU A 154 0.20 -15.26 13.18
CA GLU A 154 -1.05 -15.96 13.48
C GLU A 154 -2.30 -15.10 13.22
N ASN A 155 -2.20 -13.77 13.33
CA ASN A 155 -3.32 -12.86 13.13
C ASN A 155 -3.51 -12.49 11.65
N VAL A 156 -2.42 -12.47 10.89
CA VAL A 156 -2.44 -12.03 9.49
C VAL A 156 -2.71 -13.19 8.54
N THR A 157 -2.26 -14.41 8.88
CA THR A 157 -2.42 -15.60 8.03
C THR A 157 -3.82 -16.24 7.91
N PRO A 158 -4.83 -15.97 8.76
CA PRO A 158 -6.18 -16.50 8.59
C PRO A 158 -6.83 -15.96 7.31
N GLY A 159 -7.09 -16.84 6.34
CA GLY A 159 -7.76 -16.49 5.07
C GLY A 159 -6.86 -16.52 3.83
N MET A 160 -5.54 -16.71 4.00
CA MET A 160 -4.63 -16.85 2.86
C MET A 160 -4.53 -18.29 2.37
N SER A 161 -4.41 -18.45 1.05
CA SER A 161 -4.01 -19.74 0.48
C SER A 161 -2.58 -20.09 0.89
N GLU A 162 -2.25 -21.38 0.85
CA GLU A 162 -0.94 -21.90 1.26
C GLU A 162 0.22 -21.30 0.44
N LYS A 163 -0.01 -21.03 -0.85
CA LYS A 163 0.96 -20.37 -1.74
C LYS A 163 1.21 -18.92 -1.34
N GLN A 164 0.13 -18.16 -1.13
CA GLN A 164 0.24 -16.78 -0.68
C GLN A 164 0.96 -16.73 0.66
N LYS A 165 0.63 -17.64 1.59
CA LYS A 165 1.29 -17.74 2.89
C LYS A 165 2.81 -17.96 2.76
N ALA A 166 3.23 -18.84 1.86
CA ALA A 166 4.66 -19.06 1.62
C ALA A 166 5.37 -17.80 1.09
N GLU A 167 4.77 -17.09 0.13
CA GLU A 167 5.31 -15.83 -0.41
C GLU A 167 5.37 -14.73 0.66
N PHE A 168 4.31 -14.55 1.43
CA PHE A 168 4.31 -13.59 2.51
C PHE A 168 5.37 -13.87 3.57
N MET A 169 5.54 -15.13 3.96
CA MET A 169 6.58 -15.50 4.93
C MET A 169 7.99 -15.21 4.41
N LYS A 170 8.22 -15.26 3.08
CA LYS A 170 9.50 -14.90 2.45
C LYS A 170 9.75 -13.39 2.50
N HIS A 171 8.70 -12.59 2.33
CA HIS A 171 8.79 -11.13 2.27
C HIS A 171 8.36 -10.42 3.57
N LEU A 172 8.11 -11.19 4.64
CA LEU A 172 7.59 -10.70 5.91
C LEU A 172 8.44 -9.57 6.51
N PRO A 173 9.79 -9.65 6.55
CA PRO A 173 10.62 -8.56 7.05
C PRO A 173 10.45 -7.27 6.25
N GLN A 174 10.46 -7.35 4.92
CA GLN A 174 10.32 -6.20 4.03
C GLN A 174 8.93 -5.56 4.15
N ILE A 175 7.88 -6.37 4.28
CA ILE A 175 6.52 -5.88 4.48
C ILE A 175 6.39 -5.17 5.83
N CYS A 176 6.96 -5.74 6.89
CA CYS A 176 6.95 -5.15 8.23
C CYS A 176 7.67 -3.80 8.25
N GLU A 177 8.87 -3.74 7.67
CA GLU A 177 9.65 -2.52 7.51
C GLU A 177 8.89 -1.44 6.73
N ALA A 178 8.29 -1.80 5.59
CA ALA A 178 7.51 -0.88 4.77
C ALA A 178 6.27 -0.35 5.52
N LYS A 179 5.60 -1.18 6.32
CA LYS A 179 4.46 -0.75 7.15
C LYS A 179 4.90 0.23 8.25
N ALA A 180 6.02 -0.02 8.93
CA ALA A 180 6.59 0.91 9.91
C ALA A 180 6.98 2.24 9.28
N LEU A 181 7.63 2.22 8.11
CA LEU A 181 7.98 3.43 7.37
C LEU A 181 6.73 4.24 6.97
N ASN A 182 5.69 3.57 6.45
CA ASN A 182 4.42 4.21 6.08
C ASN A 182 3.70 4.81 7.31
N GLY A 183 3.76 4.13 8.47
CA GLY A 183 3.26 4.63 9.74
C GLY A 183 3.99 5.91 10.16
N ALA A 184 5.33 5.89 10.14
CA ALA A 184 6.15 7.06 10.46
C ALA A 184 5.83 8.26 9.56
N ILE A 185 5.72 8.06 8.24
CA ILE A 185 5.39 9.13 7.27
C ILE A 185 4.01 9.73 7.57
N ARG A 186 3.00 8.90 7.85
CA ARG A 186 1.65 9.36 8.18
C ARG A 186 1.63 10.20 9.44
N THR A 187 2.35 9.77 10.47
CA THR A 187 2.50 10.51 11.74
C THR A 187 3.25 11.84 11.51
N ALA A 188 4.35 11.82 10.77
CA ALA A 188 5.16 13.00 10.47
C ALA A 188 4.41 14.11 9.72
N LEU A 189 3.60 13.73 8.73
CA LEU A 189 2.89 14.67 7.87
C LEU A 189 1.47 15.00 8.36
N HIS A 190 1.04 14.41 9.48
CA HIS A 190 -0.34 14.49 9.99
C HIS A 190 -1.40 14.12 8.94
N ILE A 191 -1.15 13.03 8.21
CA ILE A 191 -2.05 12.55 7.15
C ILE A 191 -3.31 11.95 7.80
N LYS A 192 -4.49 12.40 7.36
CA LYS A 192 -5.77 11.80 7.76
C LYS A 192 -5.85 10.32 7.34
N GLY A 193 -6.53 9.50 8.13
CA GLY A 193 -6.72 8.08 7.82
C GLY A 193 -7.53 7.84 6.54
N THR A 194 -8.50 8.70 6.25
CA THR A 194 -9.33 8.63 5.05
C THR A 194 -9.64 10.01 4.48
N TYR A 195 -9.89 10.06 3.18
CA TYR A 195 -10.21 11.26 2.40
C TYR A 195 -11.41 11.02 1.49
N THR A 196 -12.17 12.07 1.25
CA THR A 196 -13.17 12.10 0.17
C THR A 196 -12.49 12.32 -1.18
N TYR A 197 -13.19 12.00 -2.26
CA TYR A 197 -12.69 12.24 -3.62
C TYR A 197 -12.36 13.72 -3.87
N GLU A 198 -13.19 14.63 -3.39
CA GLU A 198 -13.00 16.08 -3.51
C GLU A 198 -11.78 16.59 -2.73
N GLU A 199 -11.53 16.04 -1.54
CA GLU A 199 -10.32 16.37 -0.78
C GLU A 199 -9.05 15.88 -1.49
N LEU A 200 -9.07 14.69 -2.10
CA LEU A 200 -7.91 14.16 -2.83
C LEU A 200 -7.58 14.93 -4.12
N GLN A 201 -8.56 15.62 -4.71
CA GLN A 201 -8.29 16.51 -5.84
C GLN A 201 -7.47 17.74 -5.45
N LYS A 202 -7.49 18.12 -4.17
CA LYS A 202 -6.71 19.24 -3.67
C LYS A 202 -5.24 18.84 -3.60
N PRO A 203 -4.32 19.66 -4.15
CA PRO A 203 -2.90 19.40 -4.01
C PRO A 203 -2.48 19.49 -2.53
N PHE A 204 -1.59 18.58 -2.15
CA PHE A 204 -0.95 18.54 -0.84
C PHE A 204 0.23 19.50 -0.83
N VAL A 205 0.28 20.40 0.12
CA VAL A 205 1.34 21.40 0.25
C VAL A 205 2.18 21.08 1.45
N VAL A 206 3.48 20.89 1.21
CA VAL A 206 4.49 20.77 2.26
C VAL A 206 5.41 21.96 2.15
N ALA A 207 5.84 22.49 3.29
CA ALA A 207 6.78 23.58 3.34
C ALA A 207 7.86 23.31 4.39
N TYR A 208 9.10 23.58 4.03
CA TYR A 208 10.27 23.38 4.89
C TYR A 208 11.37 24.37 4.53
N LEU A 209 12.34 24.57 5.44
CA LEU A 209 13.49 25.45 5.19
C LEU A 209 14.70 24.67 4.68
N VAL A 210 15.38 25.23 3.67
CA VAL A 210 16.69 24.76 3.19
C VAL A 210 17.74 25.85 3.34
N PRO A 211 19.04 25.52 3.41
CA PRO A 211 20.11 26.52 3.38
C PRO A 211 20.03 27.38 2.11
N ASN A 212 20.13 28.71 2.26
CA ASN A 212 20.08 29.65 1.16
C ASN A 212 21.44 29.76 0.46
N LEU A 213 21.59 29.09 -0.68
CA LEU A 213 22.83 29.09 -1.47
C LEU A 213 23.13 30.43 -2.16
N ASN A 214 22.21 31.40 -2.14
CA ASN A 214 22.48 32.75 -2.62
C ASN A 214 23.30 33.57 -1.60
N HIS A 215 23.32 33.15 -0.33
CA HIS A 215 24.14 33.79 0.69
C HIS A 215 25.60 33.31 0.58
N LYS A 216 26.55 34.25 0.49
CA LYS A 216 27.97 33.93 0.24
C LYS A 216 28.56 32.99 1.29
N ASP A 217 28.28 33.24 2.57
CA ASP A 217 28.83 32.45 3.67
C ASP A 217 28.25 31.03 3.73
N VAL A 218 26.94 30.90 3.45
CA VAL A 218 26.27 29.58 3.40
C VAL A 218 26.78 28.79 2.21
N LYS A 219 26.98 29.45 1.06
CA LYS A 219 27.55 28.84 -0.13
C LYS A 219 28.99 28.35 0.12
N GLN A 220 29.83 29.16 0.77
CA GLN A 220 31.19 28.76 1.12
C GLN A 220 31.18 27.55 2.08
N ALA A 221 30.41 27.62 3.16
CA ALA A 221 30.29 26.51 4.11
C ALA A 221 29.74 25.22 3.47
N ALA A 222 28.78 25.33 2.56
CA ALA A 222 28.23 24.19 1.82
C ALA A 222 29.28 23.56 0.89
N ILE A 223 30.07 24.38 0.19
CA ILE A 223 31.17 23.93 -0.67
C ILE A 223 32.24 23.22 0.17
N ASP A 224 32.65 23.80 1.30
CA ASP A 224 33.66 23.22 2.19
C ASP A 224 33.19 21.88 2.77
N SER A 225 31.91 21.79 3.16
CA SER A 225 31.32 20.54 3.65
C SER A 225 31.31 19.45 2.55
N MET A 226 30.98 19.81 1.31
CA MET A 226 30.99 18.90 0.17
C MET A 226 32.40 18.33 -0.09
N PHE A 227 33.42 19.20 -0.12
CA PHE A 227 34.79 18.80 -0.37
C PHE A 227 35.41 18.01 0.79
N GLN A 228 35.12 18.38 2.05
CA GLN A 228 35.55 17.58 3.20
C GLN A 228 34.95 16.17 3.20
N SER A 229 33.69 16.03 2.77
CA SER A 229 33.01 14.74 2.68
C SER A 229 33.60 13.88 1.56
N SER A 230 33.87 14.47 0.39
CA SER A 230 34.59 13.82 -0.71
C SER A 230 35.99 13.39 -0.30
N GLN A 231 36.72 14.23 0.43
CA GLN A 231 38.09 13.93 0.86
C GLN A 231 38.14 12.81 1.92
N LYS A 232 37.09 12.66 2.73
CA LYS A 232 36.91 11.52 3.65
C LYS A 232 36.57 10.22 2.93
N LEU A 233 35.79 10.27 1.84
CA LEU A 233 35.39 9.09 1.07
C LEU A 233 36.46 8.60 0.09
N PHE A 234 37.18 9.52 -0.55
CA PHE A 234 38.14 9.20 -1.60
C PHE A 234 39.61 9.32 -1.16
N GLY A 235 39.86 9.71 0.09
CA GLY A 235 41.19 10.09 0.54
C GLY A 235 41.70 11.34 -0.19
N ARG A 236 42.89 11.83 0.18
CA ARG A 236 43.53 12.95 -0.52
C ARG A 236 43.86 12.52 -1.95
N VAL A 237 43.04 12.94 -2.91
CA VAL A 237 43.27 12.72 -4.34
C VAL A 237 44.62 13.36 -4.74
N PRO A 238 45.56 12.63 -5.37
CA PRO A 238 46.66 13.27 -6.07
C PRO A 238 46.14 14.01 -7.32
N ASP A 239 46.99 14.91 -7.81
CA ASP A 239 46.71 15.94 -8.82
C ASP A 239 46.01 15.43 -10.10
N ILE A 240 45.24 16.32 -10.74
CA ILE A 240 44.20 16.10 -11.76
C ILE A 240 44.70 15.46 -13.08
N GLN A 241 45.97 15.10 -13.20
CA GLN A 241 46.58 14.67 -14.47
C GLN A 241 46.57 13.15 -14.76
N GLN A 242 45.98 12.29 -13.92
CA GLN A 242 46.08 10.83 -14.10
C GLN A 242 44.75 10.07 -14.26
N ILE A 243 43.62 10.77 -14.37
CA ILE A 243 42.30 10.12 -14.51
C ILE A 243 41.93 10.03 -16.00
N GLU A 244 42.72 9.30 -16.80
CA GLU A 244 42.32 8.97 -18.17
C GLU A 244 42.52 7.49 -18.53
N SER A 245 42.76 6.62 -17.55
CA SER A 245 42.77 5.19 -17.84
C SER A 245 42.19 4.34 -16.72
N ARG A 246 41.18 3.54 -17.10
CA ARG A 246 40.57 2.39 -16.42
C ARG A 246 39.36 2.68 -15.53
N VAL A 247 38.18 2.69 -16.16
CA VAL A 247 36.92 2.30 -15.51
C VAL A 247 36.66 0.83 -15.86
N PRO A 248 36.66 -0.10 -14.90
CA PRO A 248 36.19 -1.48 -15.11
C PRO A 248 34.66 -1.52 -15.21
N GLU A 249 34.18 -2.07 -16.31
CA GLU A 249 32.78 -2.17 -16.72
C GLU A 249 32.07 -3.37 -16.07
N GLN A 250 31.99 -3.45 -14.74
CA GLN A 250 31.12 -4.42 -14.04
C GLN A 250 30.83 -3.98 -12.59
N ALA A 251 29.89 -3.05 -12.39
CA ALA A 251 29.26 -2.82 -11.08
C ALA A 251 27.92 -2.09 -11.24
N ALA A 252 27.00 -2.68 -11.99
CA ALA A 252 25.60 -2.26 -12.00
C ALA A 252 24.73 -3.51 -12.17
N ILE A 253 24.61 -4.30 -11.11
CA ILE A 253 23.46 -5.19 -10.96
C ILE A 253 22.42 -4.34 -10.26
N GLU A 254 21.50 -3.82 -11.07
CA GLU A 254 20.37 -3.02 -10.63
C GLU A 254 19.52 -3.81 -9.64
N ALA A 255 19.07 -3.11 -8.60
CA ALA A 255 18.08 -3.59 -7.66
C ALA A 255 16.82 -4.00 -8.43
N SER A 256 16.34 -5.21 -8.14
CA SER A 256 15.10 -5.78 -8.66
C SER A 256 13.90 -4.89 -8.29
N ASP A 257 13.54 -3.98 -9.19
CA ASP A 257 12.30 -3.22 -9.20
C ASP A 257 11.24 -4.08 -9.91
N GLY A 258 10.22 -4.59 -9.20
CA GLY A 258 9.20 -5.38 -9.90
C GLY A 258 8.16 -6.18 -9.14
N GLU A 259 8.08 -6.15 -7.81
CA GLU A 259 7.07 -6.95 -7.10
C GLU A 259 6.15 -6.08 -6.24
N ASP A 260 4.89 -5.97 -6.68
CA ASP A 260 3.81 -5.30 -5.96
C ASP A 260 3.14 -6.28 -4.97
N TYR A 261 3.70 -6.35 -3.76
CA TYR A 261 3.24 -7.27 -2.71
C TYR A 261 1.92 -6.83 -2.01
N ASP A 262 1.22 -5.79 -2.51
CA ASP A 262 -0.03 -5.26 -1.92
C ASP A 262 -1.24 -6.22 -2.04
N GLN A 263 -1.12 -7.31 -2.81
CA GLN A 263 -2.20 -8.28 -2.95
C GLN A 263 -2.34 -9.23 -1.75
N TYR A 264 -1.45 -9.11 -0.76
CA TYR A 264 -1.53 -9.87 0.48
C TYR A 264 -2.34 -9.11 1.52
N ILE A 265 -3.66 -9.29 1.46
CA ILE A 265 -4.64 -8.67 2.36
C ILE A 265 -4.40 -9.14 3.78
N ASP A 266 -3.86 -8.29 4.63
CA ASP A 266 -3.87 -8.47 6.09
C ASP A 266 -5.33 -8.48 6.58
N GLY A 267 -5.77 -9.60 7.15
CA GLY A 267 -7.15 -9.87 7.60
C GLY A 267 -7.67 -8.96 8.71
N THR A 268 -7.02 -7.83 9.00
CA THR A 268 -7.47 -6.81 9.94
C THR A 268 -8.52 -5.85 9.36
N TYR A 269 -8.92 -6.01 8.11
CA TYR A 269 -10.13 -5.38 7.55
C TYR A 269 -11.00 -6.43 6.85
N SER A 270 -12.14 -6.76 7.47
CA SER A 270 -13.15 -7.62 6.87
C SER A 270 -13.73 -6.94 5.62
N GLN A 271 -13.41 -7.48 4.44
CA GLN A 271 -14.31 -7.45 3.31
C GLN A 271 -14.54 -8.88 2.84
N GLU A 272 -15.74 -9.37 3.13
CA GLU A 272 -16.40 -10.36 2.29
C GLU A 272 -16.63 -9.71 0.93
N THR A 273 -15.96 -10.21 -0.10
CA THR A 273 -16.43 -10.07 -1.48
C THR A 273 -16.15 -11.36 -2.23
N ASP A 274 -17.23 -12.11 -2.43
CA ASP A 274 -17.40 -13.01 -3.56
C ASP A 274 -17.04 -12.29 -4.88
N GLY A 275 -16.35 -13.03 -5.75
CA GLY A 275 -16.53 -12.92 -7.20
C GLY A 275 -15.57 -12.00 -7.96
N GLN A 276 -14.59 -12.65 -8.62
CA GLN A 276 -13.99 -12.31 -9.93
C GLN A 276 -13.05 -11.08 -9.97
N ALA A 277 -11.97 -11.01 -10.76
CA ALA A 277 -11.14 -11.92 -11.53
C ALA A 277 -9.92 -11.06 -11.96
N LEU A 278 -8.69 -11.56 -11.80
CA LEU A 278 -7.47 -10.88 -12.29
C LEU A 278 -7.26 -11.22 -13.77
N GLN A 279 -7.19 -10.19 -14.62
CA GLN A 279 -6.72 -10.32 -16.00
C GLN A 279 -5.19 -10.30 -16.05
N GLY A 280 -4.60 -11.41 -16.48
CA GLY A 280 -3.25 -11.49 -17.01
C GLY A 280 -3.29 -11.82 -18.50
N LYS A 281 -2.71 -10.94 -19.31
CA LYS A 281 -2.34 -11.04 -20.75
C LYS A 281 -2.61 -12.39 -21.45
N GLN A 282 -3.57 -12.40 -22.37
CA GLN A 282 -3.60 -13.30 -23.53
C GLN A 282 -4.13 -12.54 -24.76
N GLU A 283 -3.70 -13.00 -25.93
CA GLU A 283 -3.89 -12.45 -27.27
C GLU A 283 -5.34 -12.08 -27.62
N ALA A 284 -5.49 -11.24 -28.64
CA ALA A 284 -6.77 -10.74 -29.14
C ALA A 284 -7.82 -11.87 -29.32
N PRO A 285 -9.04 -11.74 -28.74
CA PRO A 285 -10.08 -12.72 -28.95
C PRO A 285 -10.73 -12.54 -30.34
N PRO A 286 -11.10 -13.64 -31.03
CA PRO A 286 -12.05 -13.55 -32.12
C PRO A 286 -13.42 -13.12 -31.57
N GLU A 287 -14.20 -12.41 -32.39
CA GLU A 287 -15.55 -11.96 -32.04
C GLU A 287 -16.41 -13.13 -31.52
N PRO A 288 -17.28 -12.93 -30.52
CA PRO A 288 -18.16 -13.97 -30.03
C PRO A 288 -19.23 -14.25 -31.10
N GLU A 289 -19.10 -15.36 -31.80
CA GLU A 289 -20.23 -15.96 -32.50
C GLU A 289 -21.30 -16.31 -31.46
N ASP A 290 -22.51 -15.80 -31.65
CA ASP A 290 -23.67 -16.09 -30.82
C ASP A 290 -24.10 -17.55 -31.02
N ARG A 291 -23.48 -18.47 -30.25
CA ARG A 291 -23.78 -19.91 -30.25
C ARG A 291 -24.98 -20.28 -29.38
N SER A 292 -25.81 -19.30 -28.99
CA SER A 292 -27.04 -19.57 -28.22
C SER A 292 -28.05 -20.46 -28.96
N GLN A 293 -27.84 -20.71 -30.26
CA GLN A 293 -28.65 -21.63 -31.08
C GLN A 293 -28.17 -23.10 -31.06
N ASP A 294 -26.99 -23.42 -30.50
CA ASP A 294 -26.42 -24.78 -30.54
C ASP A 294 -26.98 -25.72 -29.45
N PHE A 295 -27.56 -25.17 -28.39
CA PHE A 295 -28.04 -25.96 -27.26
C PHE A 295 -29.51 -26.32 -27.44
N CYS A 296 -29.82 -27.38 -28.18
CA CYS A 296 -31.19 -27.84 -28.38
C CYS A 296 -31.51 -29.14 -27.63
N CYS A 297 -32.77 -29.28 -27.23
CA CYS A 297 -33.30 -30.51 -26.65
C CYS A 297 -33.42 -31.59 -27.73
N ASP A 298 -32.77 -32.73 -27.53
CA ASP A 298 -32.78 -33.87 -28.46
C ASP A 298 -34.21 -34.40 -28.76
N LYS A 299 -35.12 -34.30 -27.78
CA LYS A 299 -36.47 -34.86 -27.92
C LYS A 299 -37.50 -33.91 -28.55
N CYS A 300 -37.34 -32.60 -28.41
CA CYS A 300 -38.34 -31.62 -28.85
C CYS A 300 -37.77 -30.42 -29.61
N GLY A 301 -36.47 -30.41 -29.90
CA GLY A 301 -35.78 -29.38 -30.67
C GLY A 301 -35.74 -27.99 -30.03
N THR A 302 -36.23 -27.84 -28.78
CA THR A 302 -36.29 -26.53 -28.13
C THR A 302 -34.92 -26.08 -27.67
N VAL A 303 -34.55 -24.83 -27.97
CA VAL A 303 -33.33 -24.21 -27.47
C VAL A 303 -33.38 -24.11 -25.94
N ILE A 304 -32.34 -24.59 -25.27
CA ILE A 304 -32.20 -24.66 -23.82
C ILE A 304 -30.93 -23.91 -23.39
N PRO A 305 -30.95 -23.22 -22.23
CA PRO A 305 -29.75 -22.56 -21.73
C PRO A 305 -28.69 -23.59 -21.34
N GLU A 306 -27.42 -23.24 -21.51
CA GLU A 306 -26.23 -24.08 -21.27
C GLU A 306 -26.30 -24.85 -19.93
N LYS A 307 -26.69 -24.18 -18.84
CA LYS A 307 -26.85 -24.81 -17.52
C LYS A 307 -27.85 -25.97 -17.48
N VAL A 308 -28.92 -25.91 -18.29
CA VAL A 308 -29.93 -26.97 -18.39
C VAL A 308 -29.43 -28.10 -19.30
N TRP A 309 -28.61 -27.77 -20.30
CA TRP A 309 -27.94 -28.72 -21.17
C TRP A 309 -26.94 -29.57 -20.39
N ASP A 310 -26.02 -28.92 -19.65
CA ASP A 310 -25.01 -29.59 -18.82
C ASP A 310 -25.65 -30.53 -17.79
N TYR A 311 -26.62 -30.02 -17.04
CA TYR A 311 -27.35 -30.81 -16.04
C TYR A 311 -28.03 -32.04 -16.67
N SER A 312 -28.59 -31.88 -17.88
CA SER A 312 -29.27 -32.98 -18.56
C SER A 312 -28.31 -34.03 -19.11
N VAL A 313 -27.18 -33.61 -19.66
CA VAL A 313 -26.12 -34.52 -20.13
C VAL A 313 -25.57 -35.31 -18.94
N GLU A 314 -25.31 -34.66 -17.81
CA GLU A 314 -24.79 -35.33 -16.61
C GLU A 314 -25.79 -36.34 -16.00
N HIS A 315 -27.09 -36.01 -15.93
CA HIS A 315 -28.07 -36.82 -15.20
C HIS A 315 -28.86 -37.79 -16.07
N PHE A 316 -28.98 -37.52 -17.37
CA PHE A 316 -29.77 -38.31 -18.31
C PHE A 316 -28.96 -38.81 -19.51
N ALA A 317 -27.65 -38.50 -19.58
CA ALA A 317 -26.75 -38.82 -20.69
C ALA A 317 -27.22 -38.29 -22.06
N ARG A 318 -28.12 -37.30 -22.07
CA ARG A 318 -28.62 -36.62 -23.28
C ARG A 318 -29.17 -35.23 -22.96
N PRO A 319 -29.10 -34.28 -23.89
CA PRO A 319 -29.58 -32.91 -23.67
C PRO A 319 -31.11 -32.84 -23.79
N LEU A 320 -31.78 -32.59 -22.67
CA LEU A 320 -33.23 -32.52 -22.56
C LEU A 320 -33.65 -31.23 -21.87
N CYS A 321 -34.75 -30.64 -22.35
CA CYS A 321 -35.38 -29.53 -21.66
C CYS A 321 -36.10 -29.98 -20.38
N MET A 322 -36.35 -29.04 -19.48
CA MET A 322 -37.02 -29.28 -18.19
C MET A 322 -38.37 -29.99 -18.31
N LYS A 323 -39.10 -29.81 -19.43
CA LYS A 323 -40.37 -30.52 -19.68
C LYS A 323 -40.13 -32.00 -20.01
N CYS A 324 -39.16 -32.30 -20.87
CA CYS A 324 -38.81 -33.68 -21.23
C CYS A 324 -38.17 -34.45 -20.06
N GLN A 325 -37.38 -33.77 -19.22
CA GLN A 325 -36.84 -34.34 -17.98
C GLN A 325 -37.95 -34.77 -17.01
N LYS A 326 -39.00 -33.94 -16.85
CA LYS A 326 -40.17 -34.28 -16.01
C LYS A 326 -40.93 -35.50 -16.50
N ILE A 327 -41.09 -35.67 -17.82
CA ILE A 327 -41.76 -36.84 -18.39
C ILE A 327 -40.96 -38.12 -18.08
N ILE A 328 -39.64 -38.10 -18.23
CA ILE A 328 -38.79 -39.27 -17.95
C ILE A 328 -38.79 -39.60 -16.45
N ARG A 329 -38.70 -38.58 -15.58
CA ARG A 329 -38.81 -38.79 -14.13
C ARG A 329 -40.16 -39.38 -13.71
N ASN A 330 -41.24 -38.99 -14.38
CA ASN A 330 -42.58 -39.53 -14.11
C ASN A 330 -42.73 -40.97 -14.62
N VAL A 331 -42.10 -41.33 -15.75
CA VAL A 331 -42.06 -42.71 -16.25
C VAL A 331 -41.23 -43.61 -15.33
N GLN A 332 -40.09 -43.13 -14.82
CA GLN A 332 -39.28 -43.88 -13.84
C GLN A 332 -39.97 -44.08 -12.49
N ARG A 333 -40.83 -43.14 -12.05
CA ARG A 333 -41.63 -43.27 -10.82
C ARG A 333 -42.92 -44.09 -11.00
N GLY A 334 -43.43 -44.21 -12.23
CA GLY A 334 -44.63 -44.99 -12.55
C GLY A 334 -44.40 -46.51 -12.70
N GLY A 335 -43.14 -46.97 -12.68
CA GLY A 335 -42.77 -48.38 -12.87
C GLY A 335 -42.90 -49.28 -11.63
N VAL A 336 -43.30 -48.74 -10.47
CA VAL A 336 -43.53 -49.53 -9.24
C VAL A 336 -45.03 -49.60 -8.96
N LYS A 337 -45.78 -50.31 -9.82
CA LYS A 337 -47.11 -50.88 -9.53
C LYS A 337 -47.54 -51.83 -10.65
N ARG A 338 -47.02 -53.06 -10.62
CA ARG A 338 -47.78 -54.32 -10.63
C ARG A 338 -46.83 -55.50 -10.56
#